data_AF-A0A7Y1VMA2-F1
#
_entry.id   AF-A0A7Y1VMA2-F1
#
_cell.length_a   1.000
_cell.length_b   1.000
_cell.length_c   1.000
_cell.angle_alpha   90.00
_cell.angle_beta   90.00
_cell.angle_gamma   90.00
#
_symmetry.space_group_name_H-M   'P 1'
#
loop_
_entity.id
_entity.type
_entity.pdbx_description
1 polymer ?
#
loop_
_entity_poly.entity_id
_entity_poly.type
_entity_poly.pdbx_seq_one_letter_code
_entity_poly.pdbx_strand_id
1 'polypeptide(L)' 'MLTFFAKYKPFAWVLLVLSAIIIYLIAKALTPEPYLPIYQPAQFDPSLVDSTMTHVKRYHTIADFSLINQNG' A
#
# COMPACT_ATOMS: atom_id res chain seq x y z
N MET A 1 2.26 44.17 -21.61
CA MET A 1 2.41 43.03 -20.66
C MET A 1 1.83 41.73 -21.23
N LEU A 2 0.53 41.65 -21.57
CA LEU A 2 -0.10 40.41 -22.08
C LEU A 2 0.50 39.86 -23.39
N THR A 3 0.93 40.75 -24.29
CA THR A 3 1.59 40.39 -25.56
C THR A 3 2.96 39.74 -25.37
N PHE A 4 3.67 40.08 -24.29
CA PHE A 4 4.96 39.47 -23.93
C PHE A 4 4.78 38.00 -23.53
N PHE A 5 3.76 37.69 -22.73
CA PHE A 5 3.45 36.32 -22.32
C PHE A 5 2.85 35.47 -23.45
N ALA A 6 2.22 36.09 -24.44
CA ALA A 6 1.65 35.38 -25.58
C ALA A 6 2.69 34.55 -26.37
N LYS A 7 3.96 34.97 -26.37
CA LYS A 7 5.07 34.24 -27.02
C LYS A 7 5.39 32.91 -26.31
N TYR A 8 5.12 32.79 -25.01
CA TYR A 8 5.45 31.61 -24.20
C TYR A 8 4.28 30.63 -24.04
N LYS A 9 3.14 30.88 -24.70
CA LYS A 9 1.99 29.96 -24.72
C LYS A 9 2.37 28.49 -25.00
N PRO A 10 3.20 28.14 -26.00
CA PRO A 10 3.56 26.74 -26.22
C PRO A 10 4.36 26.14 -25.06
N PHE A 11 5.27 26.91 -24.45
CA PHE A 11 6.01 26.49 -23.27
C PHE A 11 5.09 26.23 -22.07
N ALA A 12 4.13 27.13 -21.83
CA ALA A 12 3.14 26.97 -20.77
C ALA A 12 2.28 25.70 -20.98
N TRP A 13 1.89 25.41 -22.23
CA TRP A 13 1.16 24.18 -22.56
C TRP A 13 1.97 22.92 -22.29
N VAL A 14 3.23 22.89 -22.71
CA VAL A 14 4.13 21.75 -22.42
C VAL A 14 4.27 21.54 -20.92
N LEU A 15 4.50 22.62 -20.16
CA LEU A 15 4.67 22.54 -18.71
C LEU A 15 3.38 22.09 -18.01
N LEU A 16 2.22 22.55 -18.48
CA LEU A 16 0.91 22.14 -17.96
C LEU A 16 0.67 20.64 -18.21
N VAL A 17 0.88 20.17 -19.44
CA VAL A 17 0.73 18.75 -19.78
C VAL A 17 1.69 17.89 -18.95
N LEU A 18 2.96 18.30 -18.84
CA LEU A 18 3.96 17.59 -18.03
C LEU A 18 3.55 17.54 -16.55
N SER A 19 3.08 18.65 -15.99
CA SER A 19 2.61 18.72 -14.61
C SER A 19 1.43 17.78 -14.37
N ALA A 20 0.44 17.76 -15.27
CA ALA A 20 -0.70 16.85 -15.17
C ALA A 20 -0.27 15.38 -15.19
N ILE A 21 0.68 15.01 -16.06
CA ILE A 21 1.24 13.65 -16.13
C ILE A 21 1.93 13.28 -14.81
N ILE A 22 2.76 14.17 -14.25
CA ILE A 22 3.47 13.92 -12.98
C ILE A 22 2.48 13.69 -11.85
N ILE A 23 1.46 14.55 -11.72
CA ILE A 23 0.42 14.42 -10.68
C ILE A 23 -0.32 13.09 -10.82
N TYR A 24 -0.70 12.73 -12.05
CA TYR A 24 -1.36 11.46 -12.33
C TYR A 24 -0.51 10.25 -11.91
N LEU A 25 0.78 10.25 -12.24
CA LEU A 25 1.70 9.17 -11.88
C LEU A 25 1.89 9.05 -10.36
N ILE A 26 2.02 10.18 -9.65
CA ILE A 26 2.12 10.18 -8.19
C ILE A 26 0.84 9.62 -7.57
N ALA A 27 -0.34 10.07 -8.02
CA ALA A 27 -1.62 9.60 -7.51
C ALA A 27 -1.77 8.08 -7.71
N LYS A 28 -1.39 7.58 -8.90
CA LYS A 28 -1.41 6.14 -9.20
C LYS A 28 -0.42 5.35 -8.32
N ALA A 29 0.77 5.88 -8.08
CA ALA A 29 1.77 5.20 -7.24
C ALA A 29 1.36 5.15 -5.77
N LEU A 30 0.57 6.12 -5.29
CA LEU A 30 0.12 6.20 -3.91
C LEU A 30 -1.01 5.20 -3.59
N THR A 31 -1.67 4.65 -4.61
CA THR A 31 -2.67 3.59 -4.46
C THR A 31 -2.01 2.22 -4.64
N PRO A 32 -1.66 1.50 -3.55
CA PRO A 32 -1.09 0.17 -3.66
C PRO A 32 -2.11 -0.80 -4.25
N GLU A 33 -1.65 -1.75 -5.06
CA GLU A 33 -2.49 -2.87 -5.50
C GLU A 33 -2.90 -3.72 -4.28
N PRO A 34 -4.18 -4.13 -4.18
CA PRO A 34 -4.62 -4.97 -3.09
C PRO A 34 -3.91 -6.32 -3.17
N TYR A 35 -3.17 -6.67 -2.11
CA TYR A 35 -2.57 -7.98 -1.93
C TYR A 35 -3.09 -8.62 -0.64
N LEU A 36 -3.11 -9.95 -0.60
CA LEU A 36 -3.44 -10.68 0.63
C LEU A 36 -2.29 -10.49 1.63
N PRO A 37 -2.51 -9.79 2.76
CA PRO A 37 -1.44 -9.58 3.73
C PRO A 37 -1.06 -10.90 4.41
N ILE A 38 0.24 -11.12 4.59
CA ILE A 38 0.76 -12.21 5.44
C ILE A 38 0.87 -11.66 6.87
N TYR A 39 0.01 -12.12 7.76
CA TYR A 39 0.02 -11.69 9.16
C TYR A 39 1.11 -12.42 9.97
N GLN A 40 1.69 -11.71 10.93
CA GLN A 40 2.67 -12.22 11.89
C GLN A 40 1.99 -12.43 13.26
N PRO A 41 2.51 -13.34 14.11
CA PRO A 41 2.00 -13.56 15.46
C PRO A 41 1.84 -12.26 16.27
N ALA A 42 2.79 -11.33 16.14
CA ALA A 42 2.76 -10.03 16.83
C ALA A 42 1.63 -9.07 16.36
N GLN A 43 0.91 -9.38 15.29
CA GLN A 43 -0.19 -8.56 14.76
C GLN A 43 -1.57 -8.96 15.30
N PHE A 44 -1.64 -10.05 16.07
CA PHE A 44 -2.86 -10.53 16.70
C PHE A 44 -2.86 -10.21 18.20
N ASP A 45 -4.02 -10.35 18.83
CA ASP A 45 -4.13 -10.26 20.28
C ASP A 45 -3.22 -11.33 20.93
N PRO A 46 -2.35 -10.96 21.89
CA PRO A 46 -1.45 -11.90 22.54
C PRO A 46 -2.16 -13.08 23.22
N SER A 47 -3.43 -12.93 23.60
CA SER A 47 -4.24 -14.03 24.16
C SER A 47 -4.64 -15.10 23.14
N LEU A 48 -4.58 -14.78 21.84
CA LEU A 48 -4.88 -15.68 20.72
C LEU A 48 -3.62 -16.31 20.12
N VAL A 49 -2.45 -15.98 20.67
CA VAL A 49 -1.14 -16.33 20.12
C VAL A 49 -0.33 -17.06 21.18
N ASP A 50 0.39 -18.10 20.76
CA ASP A 50 1.34 -18.79 21.65
C ASP A 50 2.40 -17.79 22.15
N SER A 51 2.60 -17.74 23.46
CA SER A 51 3.55 -16.82 24.12
C SER A 51 4.99 -17.02 23.65
N THR A 52 5.34 -18.22 23.17
CA THR A 52 6.64 -18.52 22.59
C THR A 52 6.79 -17.99 21.15
N MET A 53 5.71 -17.60 20.48
CA MET A 53 5.72 -17.21 19.06
C MET A 53 5.68 -15.69 18.84
N THR A 54 5.39 -14.90 19.88
CA THR A 54 5.23 -13.43 19.76
C THR A 54 6.49 -12.71 19.26
N HIS A 55 7.67 -13.30 19.45
CA HIS A 55 8.95 -12.72 19.00
C HIS A 55 9.35 -13.16 17.58
N VAL A 56 8.62 -14.10 16.97
CA VAL A 56 8.93 -14.66 15.65
C VAL A 56 8.32 -13.78 14.56
N LYS A 57 9.17 -12.98 13.91
CA LYS A 57 8.73 -11.98 12.91
C LYS A 57 8.64 -12.50 11.48
N ARG A 58 9.31 -13.61 11.15
CA ARG A 58 9.38 -14.16 9.78
C ARG A 58 9.42 -15.68 9.80
N TYR A 59 8.87 -16.29 8.75
CA TYR A 59 8.90 -17.74 8.51
C TYR A 59 8.32 -18.61 9.64
N HIS A 60 7.41 -18.06 10.44
CA HIS A 60 6.65 -18.88 11.38
C HIS A 60 5.79 -19.86 10.57
N THR A 61 5.73 -21.09 11.03
CA THR A 61 4.90 -22.14 10.43
C THR A 61 3.77 -22.45 11.39
N ILE A 62 2.56 -22.58 10.87
CA ILE A 62 1.40 -23.02 11.66
C ILE A 62 1.50 -24.54 11.75
N ALA A 63 1.48 -25.09 12.96
CA ALA A 63 1.41 -26.53 13.15
C ALA A 63 0.07 -27.09 12.63
N ASP A 64 0.01 -28.40 12.40
CA ASP A 64 -1.24 -29.05 11.99
C ASP A 64 -2.36 -28.71 12.97
N PHE A 65 -3.46 -28.18 12.44
CA PHE A 65 -4.64 -27.82 13.21
C PHE A 65 -5.88 -28.45 12.60
N SER A 66 -6.92 -28.64 13.42
CA SER A 66 -8.24 -29.05 12.96
C SER A 66 -9.23 -27.92 13.27
N LEU A 67 -10.08 -27.60 12.30
CA LEU A 67 -11.18 -26.69 12.53
C LEU A 67 -12.33 -27.48 13.15
N ILE A 68 -12.62 -27.24 14.42
CA ILE A 68 -13.86 -27.69 15.03
C ILE A 68 -14.94 -26.66 14.68
N ASN A 69 -16.12 -27.15 14.31
CA ASN A 69 -17.25 -26.24 14.09
C ASN A 69 -17.78 -25.77 15.46
N GLN A 70 -18.61 -24.72 15.47
CA GLN A 70 -19.15 -24.19 16.73
C GLN A 70 -20.18 -25.10 17.42
N ASN A 71 -20.56 -26.21 16.78
CA ASN A 71 -21.51 -27.20 17.29
C ASN A 71 -20.83 -28.41 17.95
N GLY A 72 -19.49 -28.47 17.96
CA GLY A 72 -18.73 -29.66 18.35
C GLY A 72 -18.46 -30.57 17.17
#